data_AF-A0A0K2GBU8-F1
#
_entry.id   AF-A0A0K2GBU8-F1
#
_cell.length_a   1.000
_cell.length_b   1.000
_cell.length_c   1.000
_cell.angle_alpha   90.00
_cell.angle_beta   90.00
_cell.angle_gamma   90.00
#
_symmetry.space_group_name_H-M   'P 1'
#
loop_
_entity.id
_entity.type
_entity.pdbx_description
1 polymer ?
#
loop_
_entity_poly.entity_id
_entity_poly.type
_entity_poly.pdbx_seq_one_letter_code
_entity_poly.pdbx_strand_id
1 'polypeptide(L)' 'MYVVVPICCFCEQVLDEDVGGAAPRWVPLKDYRAKYGLLAGEVWVSHTECPSCSGQYAELMAHSSAAAHTLSA' A
#
# COMPACT_ATOMS: atom_id res chain seq x y z
N MET A 1 12.26 -2.48 21.37
CA MET A 1 12.75 -2.32 19.99
C MET A 1 11.52 -2.16 19.11
N TYR A 2 11.51 -1.22 18.17
CA TYR A 2 10.35 -0.99 17.31
C TYR A 2 10.72 -1.26 15.85
N VAL A 3 9.72 -1.63 15.05
CA VAL A 3 9.88 -1.82 13.60
C VAL A 3 9.15 -0.69 12.88
N VAL A 4 9.74 -0.18 11.80
CA VAL A 4 9.08 0.77 10.91
C VAL A 4 8.65 0.01 9.66
N VAL A 5 7.35 0.03 9.35
CA VAL A 5 6.79 -0.66 8.18
C VAL A 5 6.08 0.32 7.25
N PRO A 6 6.25 0.23 5.92
CA PRO A 6 5.47 1.05 4.99
C PRO A 6 3.97 0.73 5.07
N ILE A 7 3.12 1.75 5.13
CA ILE A 7 1.66 1.65 5.07
C ILE A 7 1.13 2.42 3.86
N CYS A 8 0.16 1.86 3.16
CA CYS A 8 -0.53 2.53 2.07
C CYS A 8 -1.46 3.61 2.61
N CYS A 9 -1.32 4.85 2.15
CA CYS A 9 -2.18 5.98 2.53
C CYS A 9 -3.66 5.78 2.22
N PHE A 10 -3.99 4.89 1.27
CA PHE A 10 -5.35 4.73 0.76
C PHE A 10 -6.06 3.49 1.29
N CYS A 11 -5.39 2.34 1.28
CA CYS A 11 -5.99 1.06 1.70
C CYS A 11 -5.51 0.58 3.08
N GLU A 12 -4.62 1.33 3.73
CA GLU A 12 -4.09 1.07 5.09
C GLU A 12 -3.43 -0.30 5.27
N GLN A 13 -3.10 -0.97 4.16
CA GLN A 13 -2.30 -2.18 4.18
C GLN A 13 -0.82 -1.84 4.35
N VAL A 14 -0.09 -2.72 5.02
CA VAL A 14 1.35 -2.58 5.26
C VAL A 14 2.16 -3.54 4.38
N LEU A 15 3.39 -3.16 4.03
CA LEU A 15 4.29 -3.98 3.24
C LEU A 15 4.98 -5.05 4.11
N ASP A 16 4.69 -6.32 3.83
CA ASP A 16 5.37 -7.49 4.39
C ASP A 16 6.46 -7.94 3.40
N GLU A 17 7.68 -7.45 3.61
CA GLU A 17 8.89 -7.83 2.86
C GLU A 17 9.46 -9.16 3.37
N ASP A 18 8.62 -10.20 3.40
CA ASP A 18 8.87 -11.49 4.04
C ASP A 18 10.35 -11.89 4.08
N VAL A 19 10.94 -11.91 5.28
CA VAL A 19 12.38 -12.15 5.49
C VAL A 19 12.79 -13.57 5.01
N GLY A 20 11.81 -14.46 4.82
CA GLY A 20 12.01 -15.82 4.29
C GLY A 20 12.12 -15.94 2.76
N GLY A 21 12.16 -14.84 2.01
CA GLY A 21 12.37 -14.85 0.55
C GLY A 21 11.09 -15.02 -0.29
N ALA A 22 9.91 -14.86 0.32
CA ALA A 22 8.67 -14.73 -0.43
C ALA A 22 8.57 -13.33 -1.08
N ALA A 23 7.77 -13.22 -2.14
CA ALA A 23 7.54 -11.93 -2.79
C ALA A 23 6.91 -10.94 -1.80
N PRO A 24 7.32 -9.66 -1.81
CA PRO A 24 6.72 -8.64 -0.97
C PRO A 24 5.22 -8.54 -1.22
N ARG A 25 4.44 -8.44 -0.14
CA ARG A 25 2.97 -8.37 -0.22
C ARG A 25 2.43 -7.28 0.68
N TRP A 26 1.32 -6.68 0.26
CA TRP A 26 0.56 -5.74 1.08
C TRP A 26 -0.48 -6.52 1.87
N VAL A 27 -0.50 -6.35 3.19
CA VAL A 27 -1.38 -7.09 4.10
C VAL A 27 -1.96 -6.18 5.18
N PRO A 28 -3.08 -6.54 5.82
CA PRO A 28 -3.57 -5.81 6.99
C PRO A 28 -2.54 -5.75 8.12
N LEU A 29 -2.42 -4.59 8.79
CA LEU A 29 -1.50 -4.41 9.92
C LEU A 29 -1.71 -5.42 11.06
N LYS A 30 -2.95 -5.90 11.27
CA LYS A 30 -3.24 -6.95 12.26
C LYS A 30 -2.56 -8.28 11.90
N ASP A 31 -2.51 -8.64 10.62
CA ASP A 31 -1.97 -9.91 10.15
C ASP A 31 -0.43 -9.86 10.16
N TYR A 32 0.14 -8.70 9.80
CA TYR A 32 1.57 -8.43 9.97
C TYR A 32 2.00 -8.58 11.44
N ARG A 33 1.29 -7.93 12.38
CA ARG A 33 1.57 -8.04 13.82
C ARG A 33 1.47 -9.48 14.31
N ALA A 34 0.44 -10.21 13.90
CA ALA A 34 0.26 -11.60 14.27
C ALA A 34 1.39 -12.49 13.74
N LYS A 35 1.82 -12.30 12.48
CA LYS A 35 2.91 -13.06 11.85
C LYS A 35 4.23 -12.89 12.60
N TYR A 36 4.54 -11.67 13.05
CA TYR A 36 5.82 -11.34 13.70
C TYR A 36 5.75 -11.28 15.23
N GLY A 37 4.59 -11.57 15.84
CA GLY A 37 4.41 -11.55 17.30
C GLY A 37 4.56 -10.15 17.91
N LEU A 38 4.19 -9.09 17.18
CA LEU A 38 4.40 -7.70 17.58
C LEU A 38 3.18 -7.11 18.32
N LEU A 39 3.44 -6.37 19.39
CA LEU A 39 2.45 -5.59 20.11
C LEU A 39 2.17 -4.26 19.41
N ALA A 40 1.07 -3.59 19.78
CA ALA A 40 0.64 -2.34 19.16
C ALA A 40 1.68 -1.20 19.24
N GLY A 41 2.47 -1.12 20.32
CA GLY A 41 3.51 -0.11 20.49
C GLY A 41 4.85 -0.43 19.83
N GLU A 42 4.98 -1.63 19.23
CA GLU A 42 6.23 -2.12 18.64
C GLU A 42 6.27 -1.92 17.12
N VAL A 43 5.17 -1.44 16.52
CA VAL A 43 5.08 -1.12 15.09
C VAL A 43 4.82 0.36 14.90
N TRP A 44 5.71 0.99 14.15
CA TRP A 44 5.56 2.34 13.63
C TRP A 44 5.35 2.26 12.13
N VAL A 45 4.60 3.19 11.56
CA VAL A 45 4.28 3.18 10.14
C VAL A 45 4.92 4.36 9.42
N SER A 46 5.37 4.11 8.19
CA SER A 46 5.80 5.14 7.24
C SER A 46 4.82 5.18 6.07
N HIS A 47 4.27 6.35 5.76
CA HIS A 47 3.22 6.48 4.75
C HIS A 47 3.79 6.45 3.33
N THR A 48 3.16 5.67 2.46
CA THR A 48 3.51 5.55 1.04
C THR A 48 2.28 5.10 0.22
N GLU A 49 2.43 4.87 -1.08
CA GLU A 49 1.38 4.35 -1.96
C GLU A 49 1.69 2.91 -2.36
N CYS A 50 0.72 1.99 -2.19
CA CYS A 50 0.89 0.64 -2.71
C CYS A 50 0.66 0.61 -4.24
N PRO A 51 1.28 -0.35 -4.96
CA PRO A 51 1.12 -0.46 -6.42
C PRO A 51 -0.33 -0.59 -6.89
N SER A 52 -1.18 -1.25 -6.10
CA SER A 52 -2.61 -1.40 -6.43
C SER A 52 -3.34 -0.05 -6.40
N CYS A 53 -3.10 0.79 -5.39
CA CYS A 53 -3.74 2.09 -5.27
C CYS A 53 -3.15 3.10 -6.26
N SER A 54 -1.82 3.08 -6.45
CA SER A 54 -1.16 3.94 -7.44
C SER A 54 -1.64 3.63 -8.86
N GLY A 55 -1.79 2.34 -9.21
CA GLY A 55 -2.32 1.90 -10.51
C GLY A 55 -3.76 2.35 -10.76
N GLN A 56 -4.64 2.24 -9.75
CA GLN A 56 -6.02 2.74 -9.86
C GLN A 56 -6.07 4.25 -10.06
N TYR A 57 -5.21 5.00 -9.37
CA TYR A 57 -5.12 6.45 -9.56
C TYR A 57 -4.64 6.80 -10.98
N ALA A 58 -3.61 6.12 -11.47
CA ALA A 58 -3.12 6.31 -12.84
C ALA A 58 -4.21 6.01 -13.89
N GLU A 59 -4.98 4.95 -13.70
CA GLU A 59 -6.09 4.58 -14.58
C GLU A 59 -7.21 5.63 -14.57
N LEU A 60 -7.60 6.14 -13.39
CA LEU A 60 -8.59 7.22 -13.26
C LEU A 60 -8.15 8.51 -13.97
N MET A 61 -6.86 8.86 -13.87
CA MET A 61 -6.31 10.04 -14.54
C MET A 61 -6.25 9.85 -16.06
N ALA A 62 -5.85 8.67 -16.54
CA ALA A 62 -5.84 8.37 -17.97
C ALA A 62 -7.24 8.45 -18.59
N HIS A 63 -8.26 7.93 -17.91
CA HIS A 63 -9.65 8.02 -18.37
C HIS A 63 -10.21 9.44 -18.34
N SER A 64 -9.82 10.24 -17.35
CA SER A 64 -10.21 11.65 -17.27
C SER A 64 -9.61 12.48 -18.40
N SER A 65 -8.36 12.20 -18.80
CA SER A 65 -7.74 12.80 -19.98
C SER A 65 -8.41 12.34 -21.28
N ALA A 66 -8.73 11.05 -21.43
CA ALA A 66 -9.43 10.55 -22.61
C ALA A 66 -10.81 11.21 -22.82
N ALA A 67 -11.57 11.45 -21.74
CA ALA A 67 -12.86 12.14 -21.81
C ALA A 67 -12.74 13.62 -22.23
N ALA A 68 -11.63 14.29 -21.89
CA ALA A 68 -11.38 15.68 -22.29
C ALA A 68 -11.13 15.83 -23.81
N HIS A 69 -10.56 14.80 -24.45
CA HIS A 69 -10.30 14.83 -25.90
C HIS A 69 -11.55 14.53 -26.76
N THR A 70 -12.60 13.92 -26.20
CA THR A 70 -13.83 13.59 -26.96
C THR A 70 -14.83 14.75 -27.02
N LEU A 71 -14.70 15.76 -26.16
CA LEU A 71 -15.61 16.92 -26.10
C LEU A 71 -15.17 18.10 -27.01
N SER A 72 -14.13 17.91 -27.83
CA SER A 72 -13.61 18.95 -28.74
C SER A 72 -13.74 18.60 -30.23
N ALA A 73 -14.67 17.70 -30.61
CA ALA A 73 -14.94 17.32 -32.00
C ALA A 73 -16.33 17.77 -32.45
#